data_AF-A0AAP9S7B4-F1
#
_entry.id   AF-A0AAP9S7B4-F1
#
_cell.length_a   1.000
_cell.length_b   1.000
_cell.length_c   1.000
_cell.angle_alpha   90.00
_cell.angle_beta   90.00
_cell.angle_gamma   90.00
#
_symmetry.space_group_name_H-M   'P 1'
#
loop_
_entity.id
_entity.type
_entity.pdbx_description
1 polymer ?
#
loop_
_entity_poly.entity_id
_entity_poly.type
_entity_poly.pdbx_seq_one_letter_code
_entity_poly.pdbx_strand_id
1 'polypeptide(L)'
;MAVLHKEYYKGTGNGQKNIQVNQDIRAYIENHPDGDFSHVLAEDDRWQVFYHLSDMRTSILNWYEWKKDASILEVGGEFGALTGLLCEHAAHVTTVEYGLFKAEAICRRYEDRHNLDIYAGNILDIEFEEEFDYIVMMGCLERQCGGSKSSKEYSEYLKKIVTLLKPNGRLLAAVDNRYGLRYFCGEVETYTGKPFAGIKHYPQAAKGYTFSRQELLNIMKEAGFKNVKFYYPLPDYKLAQMIYSDNYLPQKDLGERLLFYHRNQSTLLVPEQQLYSDLIDNQVFPFFANSFLTESSLDGESSSVLFAAVTTDRGKNHGLSTCVHEISRKGEKKEGWIVKKRALYRDGQPSIESVYNNMMELEKRGIPVVPHKIEGDAVVMPFIPDITCSDYLRKLVSVGDRETFEAIFEMLYKNILKSSEIVPDGENKLPEAKEILVEYGPILKQCYVDMVPFNCFYINGQLFYFDQEFVKENYPAAYPMYRALMYTYAFTPDAEQLVPISEMKNRYGLVQLWDIFRKEEDRFVADNRRYDVYQNFYRWTGVDINQMNRNAELLLD
;
A
#
# COMPACT_ATOMS: atom_id res chain seq x y z
N MET A 1 12.57 15.29 -24.48
CA MET A 1 11.16 15.71 -24.36
C MET A 1 10.30 14.56 -24.81
N ALA A 2 9.13 14.40 -24.21
CA ALA A 2 8.25 13.29 -24.53
C ALA A 2 7.67 13.49 -25.93
N VAL A 3 7.44 12.40 -26.65
CA VAL A 3 7.02 12.42 -28.05
C VAL A 3 5.60 11.86 -28.16
N LEU A 4 4.70 12.63 -28.79
CA LEU A 4 3.31 12.22 -29.02
C LEU A 4 3.10 11.82 -30.48
N HIS A 5 2.83 10.54 -30.69
CA HIS A 5 2.51 9.90 -31.96
C HIS A 5 0.99 9.91 -32.20
N LYS A 6 0.56 10.48 -33.33
CA LYS A 6 -0.86 10.70 -33.67
C LYS A 6 -1.29 9.99 -34.95
N GLU A 7 -0.37 9.37 -35.67
CA GLU A 7 -0.60 8.72 -36.95
C GLU A 7 -1.53 7.51 -36.87
N TYR A 8 -1.62 6.87 -35.70
CA TYR A 8 -2.55 5.77 -35.42
C TYR A 8 -3.92 6.23 -34.87
N TYR A 9 -4.09 7.54 -34.64
CA TYR A 9 -5.32 8.07 -34.08
C TYR A 9 -6.43 8.19 -35.14
N LYS A 10 -7.45 7.34 -35.03
CA LYS A 10 -8.60 7.29 -35.96
C LYS A 10 -9.88 7.91 -35.38
N GLY A 11 -9.76 8.87 -34.47
CA GLY A 11 -10.92 9.48 -33.79
C GLY A 11 -11.48 8.68 -32.60
N THR A 12 -10.77 7.64 -32.17
CA THR A 12 -11.12 6.79 -31.02
C THR A 12 -11.19 7.62 -29.73
N GLY A 13 -12.14 7.33 -28.84
CA GLY A 13 -12.21 8.03 -27.55
C GLY A 13 -12.54 9.53 -27.62
N ASN A 14 -12.96 10.08 -28.77
CA ASN A 14 -13.29 11.52 -28.93
C ASN A 14 -14.31 12.06 -27.91
N GLY A 15 -15.15 11.19 -27.33
CA GLY A 15 -16.08 11.56 -26.26
C GLY A 15 -15.42 11.88 -24.92
N GLN A 16 -14.17 11.46 -24.68
CA GLN A 16 -13.45 11.70 -23.42
C GLN A 16 -13.30 13.19 -23.10
N LYS A 17 -13.12 14.04 -24.12
CA LYS A 17 -12.98 15.50 -23.96
C LYS A 17 -14.26 16.19 -23.53
N ASN A 18 -15.42 15.53 -23.66
CA ASN A 18 -16.72 16.09 -23.29
C ASN A 18 -17.10 15.78 -21.83
N ILE A 19 -16.27 15.02 -21.12
CA ILE A 19 -16.48 14.67 -19.72
C ILE A 19 -15.83 15.77 -18.86
N GLN A 20 -16.63 16.49 -18.07
CA GLN A 20 -16.14 17.65 -17.30
C GLN A 20 -14.93 17.31 -16.42
N VAL A 21 -15.00 16.23 -15.64
CA VAL A 21 -13.88 15.85 -14.75
C VAL A 21 -12.59 15.54 -15.51
N ASN A 22 -12.67 15.09 -16.76
CA ASN A 22 -11.47 14.89 -17.59
C ASN A 22 -10.84 16.23 -18.02
N GLN A 23 -11.67 17.24 -18.30
CA GLN A 23 -11.20 18.59 -18.61
C GLN A 23 -10.50 19.20 -17.41
N ASP A 24 -11.09 19.04 -16.22
CA ASP A 24 -10.54 19.58 -14.98
C ASP A 24 -9.19 18.93 -14.65
N ILE A 25 -9.07 17.60 -14.74
CA ILE A 25 -7.81 16.88 -14.52
C ILE A 25 -6.72 17.37 -15.48
N ARG A 26 -7.04 17.52 -16.77
CA ARG A 26 -6.09 18.06 -17.75
C ARG A 26 -5.68 19.49 -17.41
N ALA A 27 -6.62 20.34 -17.00
CA ALA A 27 -6.32 21.70 -16.58
C ALA A 27 -5.43 21.74 -15.34
N TYR A 28 -5.64 20.86 -14.35
CA TYR A 28 -4.74 20.73 -13.20
C TYR A 28 -3.33 20.34 -13.63
N ILE A 29 -3.18 19.37 -14.53
CA ILE A 29 -1.88 18.99 -15.11
C ILE A 29 -1.20 20.16 -15.81
N GLU A 30 -1.93 20.90 -16.65
CA GLU A 30 -1.37 22.02 -17.43
C GLU A 30 -0.99 23.21 -16.53
N ASN A 31 -1.67 23.40 -15.39
CA ASN A 31 -1.40 24.49 -14.44
C ASN A 31 -0.34 24.15 -13.38
N HIS A 32 0.10 22.88 -13.26
CA HIS A 32 1.11 22.43 -12.29
C HIS A 32 2.22 21.65 -13.01
N PRO A 33 3.07 22.35 -13.81
CA PRO A 33 4.12 21.69 -14.60
C PRO A 33 5.25 21.09 -13.75
N ASP A 34 5.34 21.44 -12.46
CA ASP A 34 6.23 20.82 -11.48
C ASP A 34 5.74 19.43 -11.01
N GLY A 35 4.50 19.06 -11.37
CA GLY A 35 3.86 17.82 -10.96
C GLY A 35 3.43 17.79 -9.49
N ASP A 36 3.42 18.93 -8.80
CA ASP A 36 2.92 19.02 -7.43
C ASP A 36 1.41 19.33 -7.43
N PHE A 37 0.61 18.31 -7.13
CA PHE A 37 -0.85 18.41 -7.04
C PHE A 37 -1.35 18.57 -5.60
N SER A 38 -0.48 18.87 -4.63
CA SER A 38 -0.84 18.87 -3.20
C SER A 38 -2.02 19.78 -2.89
N HIS A 39 -2.05 21.00 -3.45
CA HIS A 39 -3.16 21.94 -3.29
C HIS A 39 -4.45 21.44 -3.95
N VAL A 40 -4.35 20.87 -5.16
CA VAL A 40 -5.49 20.30 -5.88
C VAL A 40 -6.12 19.17 -5.08
N LEU A 41 -5.30 18.27 -4.51
CA LEU A 41 -5.76 17.12 -3.72
C LEU A 41 -6.39 17.53 -2.39
N ALA A 42 -5.93 18.64 -1.80
CA ALA A 42 -6.51 19.20 -0.59
C ALA A 42 -7.90 19.83 -0.83
N GLU A 43 -8.11 20.49 -1.97
CA GLU A 43 -9.34 21.23 -2.28
C GLU A 43 -10.40 20.43 -3.05
N ASP A 44 -9.99 19.58 -3.98
CA ASP A 44 -10.92 18.80 -4.83
C ASP A 44 -11.16 17.42 -4.24
N ASP A 45 -12.40 17.16 -3.83
CA ASP A 45 -12.80 15.93 -3.16
C ASP A 45 -13.27 14.83 -4.13
N ARG A 46 -13.18 15.03 -5.44
CA ARG A 46 -13.64 14.05 -6.43
C ARG A 46 -12.66 12.89 -6.54
N TRP A 47 -13.18 11.67 -6.40
CA TRP A 47 -12.41 10.43 -6.54
C TRP A 47 -11.54 10.37 -7.80
N GLN A 48 -12.08 10.79 -8.96
CA GLN A 48 -11.36 10.72 -10.23
C GLN A 48 -10.13 11.63 -10.24
N VAL A 49 -10.21 12.80 -9.60
CA VAL A 49 -9.08 13.73 -9.46
C VAL A 49 -8.02 13.09 -8.58
N PHE A 50 -8.42 12.58 -7.41
CA PHE A 50 -7.52 11.87 -6.50
C PHE A 50 -6.83 10.68 -7.17
N TYR A 51 -7.59 9.80 -7.82
CA TYR A 51 -7.10 8.58 -8.47
C TYR A 51 -6.04 8.86 -9.55
N HIS A 52 -6.14 9.99 -10.25
CA HIS A 52 -5.23 10.34 -11.34
C HIS A 52 -4.06 11.23 -10.94
N LEU A 53 -4.18 12.02 -9.87
CA LEU A 53 -3.16 13.00 -9.45
C LEU A 53 -2.40 12.61 -8.19
N SER A 54 -2.94 11.73 -7.33
CA SER A 54 -2.27 11.29 -6.10
C SER A 54 -1.14 10.30 -6.37
N ASP A 55 0.00 10.51 -5.71
CA ASP A 55 1.12 9.57 -5.68
C ASP A 55 0.75 8.21 -5.10
N MET A 56 -0.34 8.11 -4.32
CA MET A 56 -0.84 6.83 -3.81
C MET A 56 -1.24 5.86 -4.91
N ARG A 57 -1.48 6.35 -6.14
CA ARG A 57 -1.72 5.48 -7.29
C ARG A 57 -0.50 4.63 -7.65
N THR A 58 0.71 5.11 -7.38
CA THR A 58 1.99 4.45 -7.70
C THR A 58 2.25 3.22 -6.85
N SER A 59 1.60 3.09 -5.69
CA SER A 59 1.77 2.00 -4.74
C SER A 59 1.65 0.60 -5.33
N ILE A 60 0.88 0.44 -6.41
CA ILE A 60 0.70 -0.87 -7.06
C ILE A 60 2.01 -1.43 -7.63
N LEU A 61 2.97 -0.58 -7.98
CA LEU A 61 4.20 -0.98 -8.68
C LEU A 61 5.49 -0.36 -8.12
N ASN A 62 5.43 0.61 -7.20
CA ASN A 62 6.62 1.29 -6.68
C ASN A 62 7.54 0.36 -5.85
N TRP A 63 7.02 -0.78 -5.39
CA TRP A 63 7.81 -1.84 -4.74
C TRP A 63 8.45 -2.83 -5.73
N TYR A 64 8.03 -2.83 -7.00
CA TYR A 64 8.40 -3.86 -7.97
C TYR A 64 9.85 -3.71 -8.42
N GLU A 65 10.61 -4.82 -8.42
CA GLU A 65 12.00 -4.82 -8.85
C GLU A 65 12.10 -4.94 -10.38
N TRP A 66 12.22 -3.78 -11.05
CA TRP A 66 12.42 -3.69 -12.48
C TRP A 66 13.82 -4.14 -12.90
N LYS A 67 13.92 -4.80 -14.06
CA LYS A 67 15.20 -5.05 -14.72
C LYS A 67 15.85 -3.70 -15.05
N LYS A 68 17.15 -3.59 -14.78
CA LYS A 68 17.94 -2.41 -15.15
C LYS A 68 17.87 -2.18 -16.67
N ASP A 69 17.72 -0.93 -17.07
CA ASP A 69 17.69 -0.49 -18.46
C ASP A 69 16.58 -1.17 -19.29
N ALA A 70 15.44 -1.51 -18.67
CA ALA A 70 14.30 -2.15 -19.33
C ALA A 70 13.59 -1.23 -20.33
N SER A 71 12.95 -1.84 -21.35
CA SER A 71 11.88 -1.19 -22.14
C SER A 71 10.51 -1.61 -21.61
N ILE A 72 9.62 -0.64 -21.39
CA ILE A 72 8.29 -0.86 -20.80
C ILE A 72 7.20 -0.31 -21.72
N LEU A 73 6.18 -1.13 -21.99
CA LEU A 73 4.94 -0.72 -22.65
C LEU A 73 3.80 -0.59 -21.63
N GLU A 74 3.32 0.63 -21.40
CA GLU A 74 2.12 0.91 -20.61
C GLU A 74 0.88 0.93 -21.51
N VAL A 75 -0.12 0.11 -21.20
CA VAL A 75 -1.38 0.06 -21.95
C VAL A 75 -2.49 0.73 -21.14
N GLY A 76 -3.01 1.83 -21.65
CA GLY A 76 -4.01 2.66 -20.98
C GLY A 76 -3.38 3.55 -19.92
N GLY A 77 -2.46 4.44 -20.31
CA GLY A 77 -1.81 5.38 -19.40
C GLY A 77 -2.75 6.41 -18.77
N GLU A 78 -3.98 6.56 -19.29
CA GLU A 78 -5.01 7.48 -18.80
C GLU A 78 -4.50 8.93 -18.67
N PHE A 79 -4.33 9.46 -17.46
CA PHE A 79 -3.76 10.80 -17.20
C PHE A 79 -2.31 10.74 -16.69
N GLY A 80 -1.64 9.61 -16.90
CA GLY A 80 -0.23 9.40 -16.66
C GLY A 80 0.14 9.13 -15.19
N ALA A 81 -0.81 8.68 -14.36
CA ALA A 81 -0.56 8.51 -12.93
C ALA A 81 0.57 7.50 -12.62
N LEU A 82 0.81 6.52 -13.49
CA LEU A 82 1.90 5.55 -13.37
C LEU A 82 3.05 5.82 -14.35
N THR A 83 2.82 6.55 -15.43
CA THR A 83 3.82 6.80 -16.49
C THR A 83 5.12 7.40 -15.93
N GLY A 84 5.02 8.36 -14.99
CA GLY A 84 6.19 8.96 -14.35
C GLY A 84 7.05 7.94 -13.58
N LEU A 85 6.40 7.08 -12.78
CA LEU A 85 7.07 5.97 -12.07
C LEU A 85 7.79 5.06 -13.07
N LEU A 86 7.12 4.66 -14.15
CA LEU A 86 7.73 3.79 -15.17
C LEU A 86 8.96 4.45 -15.82
N CYS A 87 8.89 5.76 -16.11
CA CYS A 87 10.01 6.52 -16.69
C CYS A 87 11.23 6.60 -15.76
N GLU A 88 11.04 6.47 -14.44
CA GLU A 88 12.13 6.48 -13.46
C GLU A 88 12.87 5.14 -13.36
N HIS A 89 12.22 4.04 -13.76
CA HIS A 89 12.74 2.68 -13.64
C HIS A 89 13.13 2.03 -14.98
N ALA A 90 12.87 2.68 -16.10
CA ALA A 90 13.10 2.15 -17.45
C ALA A 90 14.07 3.00 -18.25
N ALA A 91 14.83 2.36 -19.15
CA ALA A 91 15.58 3.08 -20.17
C ALA A 91 14.65 3.72 -21.20
N HIS A 92 13.51 3.08 -21.49
CA HIS A 92 12.50 3.57 -22.41
C HIS A 92 11.09 3.15 -21.97
N VAL A 93 10.15 4.08 -22.07
CA VAL A 93 8.73 3.84 -21.83
C VAL A 93 7.94 4.22 -23.08
N THR A 94 7.13 3.29 -23.55
CA THR A 94 6.06 3.55 -24.50
C THR A 94 4.74 3.49 -23.76
N THR A 95 3.88 4.49 -23.93
CA THR A 95 2.52 4.47 -23.36
C THR A 95 1.48 4.61 -24.46
N VAL A 96 0.48 3.75 -24.44
CA VAL A 96 -0.61 3.73 -25.43
C VAL A 96 -1.90 4.13 -24.76
N GLU A 97 -2.57 5.16 -25.30
CA GLU A 97 -3.87 5.61 -24.81
C GLU A 97 -4.89 5.67 -25.95
N TYR A 98 -6.10 5.16 -25.69
CA TYR A 98 -7.13 5.00 -26.72
C TYR A 98 -7.62 6.34 -27.30
N GLY A 99 -7.64 7.39 -26.48
CA GLY A 99 -8.13 8.71 -26.88
C GLY A 99 -7.04 9.78 -26.86
N LEU A 100 -7.01 10.60 -27.91
CA LEU A 100 -6.03 11.68 -28.07
C LEU A 100 -6.06 12.68 -26.91
N PHE A 101 -7.24 12.96 -26.34
CA PHE A 101 -7.37 13.94 -25.25
C PHE A 101 -6.52 13.59 -24.03
N LYS A 102 -6.53 12.31 -23.65
CA LYS A 102 -5.77 11.79 -22.52
C LYS A 102 -4.29 11.61 -22.86
N ALA A 103 -3.97 11.12 -24.07
CA ALA A 103 -2.60 11.06 -24.58
C ALA A 103 -1.90 12.44 -24.55
N GLU A 104 -2.60 13.50 -24.95
CA GLU A 104 -2.09 14.88 -24.85
C GLU A 104 -1.85 15.31 -23.40
N ALA A 105 -2.71 14.91 -22.46
CA ALA A 105 -2.50 15.21 -21.04
C ALA A 105 -1.26 14.50 -20.48
N ILE A 106 -1.00 13.24 -20.86
CA ILE A 106 0.24 12.53 -20.49
C ILE A 106 1.46 13.27 -21.05
N CYS A 107 1.43 13.63 -22.34
CA CYS A 107 2.50 14.35 -23.00
C CYS A 107 2.79 15.70 -22.34
N ARG A 108 1.75 16.41 -21.86
CA ARG A 108 1.91 17.67 -21.11
C ARG A 108 2.48 17.44 -19.70
N ARG A 109 1.97 16.44 -18.98
CA ARG A 109 2.42 16.11 -17.62
C ARG A 109 3.91 15.77 -17.56
N TYR A 110 4.43 15.16 -18.61
CA TYR A 110 5.80 14.63 -18.66
C TYR A 110 6.59 15.17 -19.86
N GLU A 111 6.35 16.42 -20.25
CA GLU A 111 6.98 17.01 -21.45
C GLU A 111 8.52 17.01 -21.40
N ASP A 112 9.10 17.03 -20.19
CA ASP A 112 10.53 17.01 -19.92
C ASP A 112 11.17 15.60 -19.99
N ARG A 113 10.38 14.53 -19.89
CA ARG A 113 10.88 13.14 -19.94
C ARG A 113 11.38 12.84 -21.35
N HIS A 114 12.65 12.41 -21.48
CA HIS A 114 13.28 12.16 -22.77
C HIS A 114 13.22 10.70 -23.21
N ASN A 115 12.76 9.82 -22.33
CA ASN A 115 12.63 8.38 -22.53
C ASN A 115 11.16 7.94 -22.64
N LEU A 116 10.28 8.82 -23.15
CA LEU A 116 8.83 8.59 -23.19
C LEU A 116 8.25 8.84 -24.59
N ASP A 117 7.67 7.80 -25.16
CA ASP A 117 6.83 7.85 -26.36
C ASP A 117 5.37 7.59 -26.00
N ILE A 118 4.47 8.45 -26.47
CA ILE A 118 3.03 8.37 -26.23
C ILE A 118 2.33 8.12 -27.56
N TYR A 119 1.56 7.04 -27.67
CA TYR A 119 0.76 6.74 -28.84
C TYR A 119 -0.73 6.93 -28.55
N ALA A 120 -1.40 7.73 -29.40
CA ALA A 120 -2.85 7.84 -29.39
C ALA A 120 -3.47 6.86 -30.39
N GLY A 121 -4.23 5.87 -29.92
CA GLY A 121 -4.90 4.91 -30.81
C GLY A 121 -5.21 3.56 -30.17
N ASN A 122 -5.66 2.61 -31.00
CA ASN A 122 -5.83 1.22 -30.59
C ASN A 122 -4.49 0.51 -30.67
N ILE A 123 -4.03 -0.09 -29.58
CA ILE A 123 -2.78 -0.85 -29.51
C ILE A 123 -2.63 -1.91 -30.60
N LEU A 124 -3.73 -2.54 -31.02
CA LEU A 124 -3.70 -3.57 -32.06
C LEU A 124 -3.45 -3.04 -33.48
N ASP A 125 -3.56 -1.72 -33.67
CA ASP A 125 -3.30 -1.05 -34.94
C ASP A 125 -1.89 -0.43 -35.01
N ILE A 126 -1.16 -0.41 -33.88
CA ILE A 126 0.15 0.25 -33.77
C ILE A 126 1.25 -0.74 -34.14
N GLU A 127 2.19 -0.29 -34.95
CA GLU A 127 3.42 -1.03 -35.26
C GLU A 127 4.53 -0.49 -34.38
N PHE A 128 5.10 -1.35 -33.53
CA PHE A 128 6.23 -1.01 -32.67
C PHE A 128 7.54 -1.48 -33.30
N GLU A 129 8.58 -0.67 -33.18
CA GLU A 129 9.91 -1.01 -33.69
C GLU A 129 10.68 -2.00 -32.81
N GLU A 130 10.23 -2.17 -31.55
CA GLU A 130 10.85 -3.05 -30.57
C GLU A 130 9.83 -3.94 -29.83
N GLU A 131 10.35 -5.02 -29.25
CA GLU A 131 9.68 -5.79 -28.21
C GLU A 131 10.04 -5.23 -26.83
N PHE A 132 9.19 -5.48 -25.82
CA PHE A 132 9.31 -4.91 -24.48
C PHE A 132 9.76 -5.94 -23.44
N ASP A 133 10.57 -5.50 -22.47
CA ASP A 133 10.87 -6.31 -21.27
C ASP A 133 9.62 -6.42 -20.37
N TYR A 134 8.79 -5.39 -20.34
CA TYR A 134 7.54 -5.39 -19.56
C TYR A 134 6.38 -4.81 -20.35
N ILE A 135 5.20 -5.41 -20.20
CA ILE A 135 3.92 -4.80 -20.55
C ILE A 135 3.14 -4.59 -19.26
N VAL A 136 2.59 -3.39 -19.07
CA VAL A 136 1.87 -2.97 -17.87
C VAL A 136 0.42 -2.62 -18.23
N MET A 137 -0.54 -3.35 -17.66
CA MET A 137 -1.98 -3.19 -17.85
C MET A 137 -2.70 -2.99 -16.51
N MET A 138 -2.90 -1.75 -16.08
CA MET A 138 -3.43 -1.47 -14.74
C MET A 138 -4.88 -1.01 -14.78
N GLY A 139 -5.83 -1.93 -14.57
CA GLY A 139 -7.28 -1.62 -14.53
C GLY A 139 -7.90 -1.35 -15.90
N CYS A 140 -7.27 -1.84 -16.97
CA CYS A 140 -7.73 -1.63 -18.33
C CYS A 140 -8.17 -2.92 -19.05
N LEU A 141 -7.82 -4.11 -18.51
CA LEU A 141 -8.10 -5.39 -19.15
C LEU A 141 -9.61 -5.68 -19.20
N GLU A 142 -10.35 -5.37 -18.14
CA GLU A 142 -11.79 -5.63 -18.02
C GLU A 142 -12.61 -4.92 -19.10
N ARG A 143 -12.12 -3.80 -19.64
CA ARG A 143 -12.77 -3.01 -20.70
C ARG A 143 -12.40 -3.48 -22.11
N GLN A 144 -11.34 -4.29 -22.24
CA GLN A 144 -10.98 -4.86 -23.54
C GLN A 144 -12.09 -5.78 -24.05
N CYS A 145 -12.07 -6.08 -25.34
CA CYS A 145 -13.11 -6.90 -25.99
C CYS A 145 -14.54 -6.37 -25.77
N GLY A 146 -14.69 -5.07 -25.52
CA GLY A 146 -15.98 -4.43 -25.27
C GLY A 146 -16.67 -4.88 -23.98
N GLY A 147 -15.95 -5.42 -23.00
CA GLY A 147 -16.55 -6.00 -21.79
C GLY A 147 -17.28 -7.32 -22.04
N SER A 148 -16.81 -8.10 -23.03
CA SER A 148 -17.37 -9.42 -23.33
C SER A 148 -17.34 -10.35 -22.12
N LYS A 149 -18.26 -11.31 -22.07
CA LYS A 149 -18.24 -12.39 -21.06
C LYS A 149 -17.36 -13.57 -21.49
N SER A 150 -16.79 -13.51 -22.69
CA SER A 150 -16.03 -14.60 -23.30
C SER A 150 -14.57 -14.53 -22.90
N SER A 151 -14.14 -15.43 -22.01
CA SER A 151 -12.71 -15.56 -21.65
C SER A 151 -11.83 -15.82 -22.88
N LYS A 152 -12.37 -16.50 -23.91
CA LYS A 152 -11.66 -16.75 -25.18
C LYS A 152 -11.28 -15.45 -25.89
N GLU A 153 -12.16 -14.45 -25.93
CA GLU A 153 -11.86 -13.16 -26.58
C GLU A 153 -10.71 -12.44 -25.89
N TYR A 154 -10.67 -12.47 -24.55
CA TYR A 154 -9.54 -11.93 -23.79
C TYR A 154 -8.24 -12.70 -24.02
N SER A 155 -8.31 -14.04 -24.10
CA SER A 155 -7.12 -14.86 -24.43
C SER A 155 -6.58 -14.54 -25.83
N GLU A 156 -7.46 -14.34 -26.82
CA GLU A 156 -7.09 -13.99 -28.20
C GLU A 156 -6.54 -12.57 -28.30
N TYR A 157 -7.09 -11.64 -27.52
CA TYR A 157 -6.54 -10.31 -27.36
C TYR A 157 -5.13 -10.37 -26.77
N LEU A 158 -4.96 -11.07 -25.64
CA LEU A 158 -3.66 -11.19 -24.99
C LEU A 158 -2.63 -11.94 -25.83
N LYS A 159 -3.02 -12.91 -26.67
CA LYS A 159 -2.09 -13.53 -27.65
C LYS A 159 -1.43 -12.51 -28.56
N LYS A 160 -2.16 -11.46 -28.96
CA LYS A 160 -1.60 -10.37 -29.77
C LYS A 160 -0.72 -9.44 -28.95
N ILE A 161 -1.05 -9.21 -27.68
CA ILE A 161 -0.21 -8.42 -26.77
C ILE A 161 1.09 -9.16 -26.44
N VAL A 162 1.04 -10.49 -26.27
CA VAL A 162 2.19 -11.35 -25.99
C VAL A 162 3.26 -11.25 -27.09
N THR A 163 2.90 -11.02 -28.35
CA THR A 163 3.90 -10.87 -29.43
C THR A 163 4.72 -9.59 -29.32
N LEU A 164 4.34 -8.66 -28.44
CA LEU A 164 5.11 -7.46 -28.14
C LEU A 164 6.11 -7.68 -26.99
N LEU A 165 6.08 -8.83 -26.31
CA LEU A 165 7.03 -9.15 -25.24
C LEU A 165 8.29 -9.80 -25.80
N LYS A 166 9.44 -9.41 -25.23
CA LYS A 166 10.69 -10.18 -25.37
C LYS A 166 10.50 -11.61 -24.82
N PRO A 167 11.33 -12.59 -25.21
CA PRO A 167 11.20 -13.97 -24.74
C PRO A 167 11.24 -14.16 -23.21
N ASN A 168 11.94 -13.29 -22.48
CA ASN A 168 12.01 -13.22 -21.01
C ASN A 168 11.22 -12.05 -20.43
N GLY A 169 10.35 -11.44 -21.24
CA GLY A 169 9.51 -10.33 -20.84
C GLY A 169 8.34 -10.76 -19.96
N ARG A 170 7.74 -9.78 -19.27
CA ARG A 170 6.66 -10.01 -18.30
C ARG A 170 5.45 -9.13 -18.59
N LEU A 171 4.25 -9.70 -18.47
CA LEU A 171 3.01 -8.96 -18.41
C LEU A 171 2.62 -8.75 -16.94
N LEU A 172 2.50 -7.48 -16.53
CA LEU A 172 1.92 -7.08 -15.25
C LEU A 172 0.50 -6.59 -15.49
N ALA A 173 -0.51 -7.31 -15.00
CA ALA A 173 -1.91 -6.94 -15.21
C ALA A 173 -2.69 -6.90 -13.90
N ALA A 174 -3.27 -5.74 -13.57
CA ALA A 174 -4.13 -5.56 -12.41
C ALA A 174 -5.61 -5.44 -12.80
N VAL A 175 -6.49 -6.14 -12.08
CA VAL A 175 -7.93 -6.17 -12.33
C VAL A 175 -8.73 -6.24 -11.03
N ASP A 176 -9.97 -5.75 -11.06
CA ASP A 176 -10.95 -5.99 -10.01
C ASP A 176 -11.34 -7.48 -9.96
N ASN A 177 -11.41 -8.06 -8.75
CA ASN A 177 -11.91 -9.42 -8.55
C ASN A 177 -13.43 -9.41 -8.46
N ARG A 178 -14.12 -10.15 -9.33
CA ARG A 178 -15.58 -10.29 -9.31
C ARG A 178 -16.14 -10.67 -7.93
N TYR A 179 -15.38 -11.46 -7.17
CA TYR A 179 -15.74 -11.97 -5.84
C TYR A 179 -14.99 -11.26 -4.70
N GLY A 180 -14.45 -10.07 -4.95
CA GLY A 180 -13.85 -9.25 -3.90
C GLY A 180 -14.79 -9.06 -2.72
N LEU A 181 -14.26 -9.20 -1.50
CA LEU A 181 -15.01 -9.16 -0.25
C LEU A 181 -15.90 -7.91 -0.14
N ARG A 182 -15.39 -6.76 -0.57
CA ARG A 182 -16.14 -5.49 -0.57
C ARG A 182 -17.50 -5.58 -1.27
N TYR A 183 -17.61 -6.37 -2.34
CA TYR A 183 -18.85 -6.53 -3.08
C TYR A 183 -19.88 -7.37 -2.31
N PHE A 184 -19.42 -8.29 -1.47
CA PHE A 184 -20.28 -9.00 -0.51
C PHE A 184 -20.69 -8.09 0.66
N CYS A 185 -19.84 -7.13 1.03
CA CYS A 185 -20.18 -6.09 2.02
C CYS A 185 -21.18 -5.05 1.50
N GLY A 186 -21.62 -5.14 0.23
CA GLY A 186 -22.60 -4.24 -0.36
C GLY A 186 -22.02 -3.13 -1.23
N GLU A 187 -20.70 -3.08 -1.44
CA GLU A 187 -20.10 -2.05 -2.30
C GLU A 187 -20.59 -2.17 -3.75
N VAL A 188 -20.82 -1.03 -4.39
CA VAL A 188 -21.30 -0.96 -5.77
C VAL A 188 -20.24 -1.45 -6.75
N GLU A 189 -20.66 -2.19 -7.76
CA GLU A 189 -19.76 -2.67 -8.81
C GLU A 189 -19.33 -1.51 -9.74
N THR A 190 -18.04 -1.49 -10.12
CA THR A 190 -17.36 -0.38 -10.82
C THR A 190 -18.02 0.06 -12.13
N TYR A 191 -18.50 -0.88 -12.96
CA TYR A 191 -19.01 -0.59 -14.31
C TYR A 191 -20.51 -0.33 -14.36
N THR A 192 -21.25 -0.76 -13.34
CA THR A 192 -22.71 -0.68 -13.29
C THR A 192 -23.25 0.26 -12.22
N GLY A 193 -22.45 0.59 -11.20
CA GLY A 193 -22.86 1.37 -10.05
C GLY A 193 -23.92 0.67 -9.18
N LYS A 194 -24.06 -0.66 -9.30
CA LYS A 194 -25.07 -1.45 -8.59
C LYS A 194 -24.39 -2.54 -7.73
N PRO A 195 -24.82 -2.75 -6.48
CA PRO A 195 -24.33 -3.87 -5.67
C PRO A 195 -24.59 -5.22 -6.36
N PHE A 196 -23.70 -6.19 -6.13
CA PHE A 196 -23.79 -7.58 -6.63
C PHE A 196 -23.85 -7.77 -8.15
N ALA A 197 -23.67 -6.72 -8.96
CA ALA A 197 -23.82 -6.83 -10.42
C ALA A 197 -22.76 -7.75 -11.05
N GLY A 198 -21.52 -7.67 -10.58
CA GLY A 198 -20.42 -8.52 -11.02
C GLY A 198 -20.63 -9.98 -10.63
N ILE A 199 -21.04 -10.23 -9.38
CA ILE A 199 -21.35 -11.58 -8.85
C ILE A 199 -22.44 -12.26 -9.68
N LYS A 200 -23.43 -11.51 -10.18
CA LYS A 200 -24.50 -12.00 -11.08
C LYS A 200 -24.09 -12.07 -12.55
N HIS A 201 -22.80 -11.96 -12.86
CA HIS A 201 -22.24 -11.94 -14.21
C HIS A 201 -22.91 -10.90 -15.14
N TYR A 202 -23.18 -9.70 -14.62
CA TYR A 202 -23.69 -8.56 -15.39
C TYR A 202 -24.94 -8.91 -16.23
N PRO A 203 -26.12 -9.09 -15.59
CA PRO A 203 -27.34 -9.46 -16.30
C PRO A 203 -27.76 -8.40 -17.33
N GLN A 204 -27.34 -7.15 -17.14
CA GLN A 204 -27.43 -6.07 -18.11
C GLN A 204 -26.04 -5.81 -18.70
N ALA A 205 -25.97 -5.41 -19.97
CA ALA A 205 -24.71 -5.06 -20.61
C ALA A 205 -23.99 -3.95 -19.83
N ALA A 206 -22.69 -4.13 -19.58
CA ALA A 206 -21.82 -3.20 -18.88
C ALA A 206 -20.61 -2.84 -19.78
N LYS A 207 -19.92 -1.75 -19.44
CA LYS A 207 -18.75 -1.28 -20.20
C LYS A 207 -17.45 -2.04 -19.89
N GLY A 208 -17.52 -3.03 -18.99
CA GLY A 208 -16.39 -3.86 -18.59
C GLY A 208 -16.88 -5.13 -17.90
N TYR A 209 -15.99 -6.12 -17.81
CA TYR A 209 -16.25 -7.42 -17.21
C TYR A 209 -15.12 -7.78 -16.25
N THR A 210 -15.41 -7.86 -14.95
CA THR A 210 -14.45 -8.31 -13.92
C THR A 210 -14.28 -9.82 -13.97
N PHE A 211 -13.14 -10.33 -13.49
CA PHE A 211 -12.76 -11.73 -13.57
C PHE A 211 -12.78 -12.40 -12.20
N SER A 212 -13.04 -13.70 -12.17
CA SER A 212 -12.64 -14.54 -11.02
C SER A 212 -11.17 -14.93 -11.14
N ARG A 213 -10.54 -15.34 -10.03
CA ARG A 213 -9.13 -15.79 -10.02
C ARG A 213 -8.86 -16.91 -11.05
N GLN A 214 -9.70 -17.95 -11.05
CA GLN A 214 -9.53 -19.10 -11.96
C GLN A 214 -9.74 -18.70 -13.42
N GLU A 215 -10.70 -17.83 -13.69
CA GLU A 215 -10.95 -17.32 -15.03
C GLU A 215 -9.76 -16.51 -15.56
N LEU A 216 -9.22 -15.60 -14.74
CA LEU A 216 -8.03 -14.83 -15.11
C LEU A 216 -6.82 -15.74 -15.35
N LEU A 217 -6.59 -16.74 -14.50
CA LEU A 217 -5.54 -17.74 -14.69
C LEU A 217 -5.69 -18.47 -16.04
N ASN A 218 -6.91 -18.92 -16.36
CA ASN A 218 -7.17 -19.62 -17.63
C ASN A 218 -6.91 -18.70 -18.83
N ILE A 219 -7.38 -17.45 -18.78
CA ILE A 219 -7.13 -16.44 -19.82
C ILE A 219 -5.63 -16.27 -20.06
N MET A 220 -4.83 -16.11 -18.99
CA MET A 220 -3.38 -15.94 -19.08
C MET A 220 -2.68 -17.20 -19.63
N LYS A 221 -3.07 -18.39 -19.16
CA LYS A 221 -2.51 -19.66 -19.66
C LYS A 221 -2.84 -19.90 -21.13
N GLU A 222 -4.09 -19.66 -21.52
CA GLU A 222 -4.51 -19.78 -22.92
C GLU A 222 -3.81 -18.76 -23.83
N ALA A 223 -3.42 -17.60 -23.29
CA ALA A 223 -2.63 -16.60 -24.00
C ALA A 223 -1.16 -17.01 -24.24
N GLY A 224 -0.68 -18.07 -23.56
CA GLY A 224 0.65 -18.64 -23.76
C GLY A 224 1.64 -18.45 -22.60
N PHE A 225 1.22 -17.82 -21.49
CA PHE A 225 2.10 -17.64 -20.34
C PHE A 225 2.37 -18.96 -19.60
N LYS A 226 3.65 -19.29 -19.42
CA LYS A 226 4.07 -20.53 -18.73
C LYS A 226 3.96 -20.39 -17.21
N ASN A 227 4.22 -19.21 -16.68
CA ASN A 227 4.01 -18.89 -15.27
C ASN A 227 3.06 -17.70 -15.14
N VAL A 228 2.22 -17.74 -14.09
CA VAL A 228 1.25 -16.69 -13.73
C VAL A 228 1.28 -16.59 -12.22
N LYS A 229 2.05 -15.64 -11.70
CA LYS A 229 2.13 -15.38 -10.26
C LYS A 229 1.04 -14.40 -9.87
N PHE A 230 0.24 -14.76 -8.87
CA PHE A 230 -0.78 -13.88 -8.32
C PHE A 230 -0.25 -13.09 -7.12
N TYR A 231 -0.55 -11.80 -7.17
CA TYR A 231 -0.47 -10.88 -6.07
C TYR A 231 -1.89 -10.39 -5.70
N TYR A 232 -2.08 -10.07 -4.43
CA TYR A 232 -3.34 -9.64 -3.83
C TYR A 232 -3.16 -8.26 -3.18
N PRO A 233 -3.31 -7.17 -3.95
CA PRO A 233 -3.23 -5.81 -3.41
C PRO A 233 -4.42 -5.51 -2.48
N LEU A 234 -4.12 -4.94 -1.33
CA LEU A 234 -5.09 -4.45 -0.35
C LEU A 234 -4.87 -2.96 -0.05
N PRO A 235 -5.94 -2.17 0.17
CA PRO A 235 -7.36 -2.58 0.06
C PRO A 235 -7.78 -2.97 -1.36
N ASP A 236 -7.10 -2.47 -2.39
CA ASP A 236 -7.20 -2.91 -3.80
C ASP A 236 -6.00 -2.41 -4.63
N TYR A 237 -5.97 -2.71 -5.93
CA TYR A 237 -4.90 -2.29 -6.84
C TYR A 237 -4.84 -0.78 -7.13
N LYS A 238 -5.89 -0.02 -6.79
CA LYS A 238 -6.00 1.41 -7.11
C LYS A 238 -5.20 2.23 -6.11
N LEU A 239 -5.30 1.89 -4.81
CA LEU A 239 -4.58 2.54 -3.71
C LEU A 239 -3.96 1.48 -2.79
N ALA A 240 -3.09 0.64 -3.37
CA ALA A 240 -2.45 -0.44 -2.64
C ALA A 240 -1.63 0.09 -1.45
N GLN A 241 -1.67 -0.64 -0.34
CA GLN A 241 -0.87 -0.41 0.86
C GLN A 241 -0.10 -1.68 1.24
N MET A 242 -0.71 -2.84 0.96
CA MET A 242 -0.07 -4.15 1.07
C MET A 242 -0.33 -4.97 -0.17
N ILE A 243 0.66 -5.76 -0.57
CA ILE A 243 0.59 -6.63 -1.73
C ILE A 243 1.07 -8.02 -1.28
N TYR A 244 0.13 -8.93 -1.06
CA TYR A 244 0.38 -10.33 -0.71
C TYR A 244 0.59 -11.17 -1.98
N SER A 245 1.08 -12.40 -1.86
CA SER A 245 1.14 -13.37 -2.97
C SER A 245 0.68 -14.75 -2.51
N ASP A 246 0.54 -15.69 -3.44
CA ASP A 246 0.22 -17.09 -3.11
C ASP A 246 1.19 -17.71 -2.08
N ASN A 247 2.45 -17.26 -2.08
CA ASN A 247 3.50 -17.77 -1.20
C ASN A 247 3.69 -16.93 0.08
N TYR A 248 2.95 -15.83 0.23
CA TYR A 248 2.94 -15.01 1.44
C TYR A 248 1.55 -14.40 1.61
N LEU A 249 0.70 -15.10 2.36
CA LEU A 249 -0.66 -14.68 2.69
C LEU A 249 -0.67 -13.97 4.05
N PRO A 250 -1.67 -13.09 4.30
CA PRO A 250 -1.83 -12.50 5.62
C PRO A 250 -2.07 -13.59 6.68
N GLN A 251 -1.48 -13.41 7.85
CA GLN A 251 -1.56 -14.40 8.94
C GLN A 251 -2.62 -14.07 10.00
N LYS A 252 -3.02 -12.80 10.13
CA LYS A 252 -3.95 -12.29 11.17
C LYS A 252 -4.62 -10.99 10.72
N ASP A 253 -5.29 -10.33 11.67
CA ASP A 253 -5.98 -9.05 11.53
C ASP A 253 -5.16 -8.02 10.74
N LEU A 254 -5.75 -7.61 9.63
CA LEU A 254 -5.22 -6.61 8.70
C LEU A 254 -5.35 -5.18 9.23
N GLY A 255 -6.19 -4.98 10.24
CA GLY A 255 -6.60 -3.68 10.76
C GLY A 255 -5.50 -2.81 11.33
N GLU A 256 -4.45 -3.39 11.90
CA GLU A 256 -3.35 -2.62 12.51
C GLU A 256 -2.55 -1.81 11.48
N ARG A 257 -2.60 -2.21 10.20
CA ARG A 257 -1.67 -1.72 9.17
C ARG A 257 -2.33 -1.26 7.88
N LEU A 258 -3.63 -1.51 7.68
CA LEU A 258 -4.36 -1.18 6.46
C LEU A 258 -5.51 -0.21 6.73
N LEU A 259 -5.55 0.85 5.93
CA LEU A 259 -6.72 1.71 5.83
C LEU A 259 -7.61 1.24 4.69
N PHE A 260 -8.76 0.68 5.03
CA PHE A 260 -9.83 0.41 4.07
C PHE A 260 -10.48 1.72 3.66
N TYR A 261 -10.98 1.81 2.41
CA TYR A 261 -11.72 2.97 1.94
C TYR A 261 -12.91 2.53 1.09
N HIS A 262 -14.01 3.28 1.19
CA HIS A 262 -15.22 3.05 0.42
C HIS A 262 -15.75 4.37 -0.13
N ARG A 263 -15.85 4.45 -1.47
CA ARG A 263 -16.28 5.67 -2.17
C ARG A 263 -17.76 5.96 -2.00
N ASN A 264 -18.56 4.91 -1.90
CA ASN A 264 -19.98 4.98 -1.64
C ASN A 264 -20.36 4.04 -0.50
N GLN A 265 -20.68 4.62 0.65
CA GLN A 265 -21.02 3.87 1.85
C GLN A 265 -22.51 3.60 2.00
N SER A 266 -23.36 4.20 1.16
CA SER A 266 -24.82 4.17 1.35
C SER A 266 -25.44 2.79 1.19
N THR A 267 -24.72 1.85 0.57
CA THR A 267 -25.16 0.47 0.30
C THR A 267 -24.42 -0.58 1.12
N LEU A 268 -23.44 -0.17 1.94
CA LEU A 268 -22.67 -1.11 2.73
C LEU A 268 -23.53 -1.71 3.85
N LEU A 269 -23.28 -2.98 4.14
CA LEU A 269 -24.02 -3.79 5.11
C LEU A 269 -23.17 -4.16 6.33
N VAL A 270 -21.85 -4.25 6.16
CA VAL A 270 -20.91 -4.69 7.19
C VAL A 270 -19.53 -4.09 6.91
N PRO A 271 -18.73 -3.76 7.94
CA PRO A 271 -17.35 -3.33 7.75
C PRO A 271 -16.49 -4.46 7.21
N GLU A 272 -15.89 -4.25 6.04
CA GLU A 272 -15.04 -5.25 5.36
C GLU A 272 -13.91 -5.78 6.25
N GLN A 273 -13.28 -4.89 7.03
CA GLN A 273 -12.18 -5.21 7.94
C GLN A 273 -12.52 -6.33 8.93
N GLN A 274 -13.77 -6.38 9.42
CA GLN A 274 -14.18 -7.34 10.45
C GLN A 274 -14.26 -8.79 9.94
N LEU A 275 -14.33 -8.97 8.62
CA LEU A 275 -14.52 -10.29 8.01
C LEU A 275 -13.20 -10.97 7.63
N TYR A 276 -12.09 -10.23 7.54
CA TYR A 276 -10.84 -10.79 7.03
C TYR A 276 -10.23 -11.86 7.93
N SER A 277 -10.32 -11.72 9.26
CA SER A 277 -9.78 -12.72 10.18
C SER A 277 -10.36 -14.11 9.89
N ASP A 278 -11.70 -14.20 9.77
CA ASP A 278 -12.38 -15.46 9.49
C ASP A 278 -11.99 -16.03 8.12
N LEU A 279 -11.83 -15.19 7.08
CA LEU A 279 -11.44 -15.63 5.75
C LEU A 279 -10.00 -16.15 5.70
N ILE A 280 -9.11 -15.56 6.51
CA ILE A 280 -7.72 -15.99 6.67
C ILE A 280 -7.69 -17.33 7.40
N ASP A 281 -8.40 -17.45 8.53
CA ASP A 281 -8.47 -18.69 9.32
C ASP A 281 -9.06 -19.86 8.52
N ASN A 282 -10.03 -19.58 7.64
CA ASN A 282 -10.62 -20.57 6.74
C ASN A 282 -9.84 -20.79 5.43
N GLN A 283 -8.69 -20.16 5.25
CA GLN A 283 -7.81 -20.33 4.07
C GLN A 283 -8.47 -19.96 2.73
N VAL A 284 -9.41 -19.01 2.74
CA VAL A 284 -10.15 -18.57 1.54
C VAL A 284 -9.81 -17.14 1.10
N PHE A 285 -8.87 -16.47 1.78
CA PHE A 285 -8.45 -15.10 1.45
C PHE A 285 -8.18 -14.87 -0.05
N PRO A 286 -7.42 -15.70 -0.79
CA PRO A 286 -7.17 -15.48 -2.23
C PRO A 286 -8.42 -15.39 -3.10
N PHE A 287 -9.50 -16.06 -2.71
CA PHE A 287 -10.78 -16.00 -3.42
C PHE A 287 -11.48 -14.65 -3.22
N PHE A 288 -11.36 -14.08 -2.02
CA PHE A 288 -12.05 -12.85 -1.59
C PHE A 288 -11.20 -11.58 -1.67
N ALA A 289 -9.91 -11.66 -2.02
CA ALA A 289 -9.09 -10.48 -2.25
C ALA A 289 -9.79 -9.53 -3.24
N ASN A 290 -9.88 -8.23 -2.94
CA ASN A 290 -10.67 -7.29 -3.74
C ASN A 290 -10.17 -7.12 -5.18
N SER A 291 -8.90 -7.41 -5.42
CA SER A 291 -8.27 -7.30 -6.72
C SER A 291 -7.11 -8.27 -6.88
N PHE A 292 -6.72 -8.48 -8.13
CA PHE A 292 -5.54 -9.26 -8.49
C PHE A 292 -4.53 -8.37 -9.19
N LEU A 293 -3.25 -8.58 -8.92
CA LEU A 293 -2.15 -8.21 -9.81
C LEU A 293 -1.49 -9.51 -10.24
N THR A 294 -1.40 -9.74 -11.55
CA THR A 294 -0.73 -10.91 -12.11
C THR A 294 0.60 -10.52 -12.70
N GLU A 295 1.65 -11.29 -12.41
CA GLU A 295 2.92 -11.27 -13.13
C GLU A 295 3.01 -12.54 -13.96
N SER A 296 2.95 -12.38 -15.29
CA SER A 296 2.89 -13.50 -16.23
C SER A 296 4.11 -13.52 -17.15
N SER A 297 4.76 -14.67 -17.31
CA SER A 297 6.00 -14.80 -18.08
C SER A 297 5.99 -15.99 -19.05
N LEU A 298 6.75 -15.85 -20.14
CA LEU A 298 6.87 -16.87 -21.20
C LEU A 298 8.00 -17.88 -20.92
N ASP A 299 9.01 -17.49 -20.15
CA ASP A 299 10.14 -18.32 -19.75
C ASP A 299 9.86 -19.15 -18.50
N GLY A 300 8.87 -18.75 -17.70
CA GLY A 300 8.47 -19.43 -16.46
C GLY A 300 9.05 -18.77 -15.20
N GLU A 301 9.92 -17.76 -15.34
CA GLU A 301 10.52 -17.05 -14.22
C GLU A 301 9.55 -16.00 -13.63
N SER A 302 9.74 -15.59 -12.38
CA SER A 302 8.95 -14.53 -11.73
C SER A 302 9.80 -13.68 -10.79
N SER A 303 9.23 -12.58 -10.29
CA SER A 303 9.83 -11.77 -9.25
C SER A 303 10.04 -12.60 -7.97
N SER A 304 11.16 -12.36 -7.29
CA SER A 304 11.44 -12.95 -5.98
C SER A 304 10.56 -12.38 -4.87
N VAL A 305 9.92 -11.23 -5.09
CA VAL A 305 9.09 -10.56 -4.08
C VAL A 305 7.86 -11.41 -3.78
N LEU A 306 7.68 -11.77 -2.52
CA LEU A 306 6.53 -12.52 -2.02
C LEU A 306 5.48 -11.60 -1.38
N PHE A 307 5.93 -10.50 -0.78
CA PHE A 307 5.08 -9.52 -0.13
C PHE A 307 5.70 -8.12 -0.23
N ALA A 308 4.87 -7.09 -0.29
CA ALA A 308 5.29 -5.70 -0.14
C ALA A 308 4.30 -4.90 0.72
N ALA A 309 4.83 -4.07 1.62
CA ALA A 309 4.11 -2.98 2.27
C ALA A 309 4.66 -1.65 1.76
N VAL A 310 3.79 -0.68 1.46
CA VAL A 310 4.16 0.60 0.84
C VAL A 310 3.48 1.79 1.51
N THR A 311 4.21 2.90 1.68
CA THR A 311 3.75 4.09 2.41
C THR A 311 3.82 5.37 1.56
N THR A 312 3.15 5.37 0.41
CA THR A 312 3.11 6.52 -0.51
C THR A 312 2.42 7.77 0.06
N ASP A 313 1.61 7.64 1.10
CA ASP A 313 0.95 8.76 1.78
C ASP A 313 1.90 9.63 2.62
N ARG A 314 3.17 9.24 2.75
CA ARG A 314 4.20 9.95 3.53
C ARG A 314 5.07 10.93 2.74
N GLY A 315 4.77 11.12 1.45
CA GLY A 315 5.52 12.01 0.55
C GLY A 315 6.90 11.47 0.15
N LYS A 316 7.64 12.26 -0.64
CA LYS A 316 8.87 11.79 -1.32
C LYS A 316 10.03 11.45 -0.38
N ASN A 317 10.15 12.16 0.74
CA ASN A 317 11.25 11.99 1.68
C ASN A 317 11.08 10.80 2.64
N HIS A 318 9.84 10.38 2.88
CA HIS A 318 9.50 9.38 3.91
C HIS A 318 8.66 8.20 3.39
N GLY A 319 8.31 8.19 2.10
CA GLY A 319 7.68 7.04 1.47
C GLY A 319 8.66 5.88 1.31
N LEU A 320 8.33 4.74 1.91
CA LEU A 320 9.17 3.55 1.95
C LEU A 320 8.40 2.33 1.42
N SER A 321 9.14 1.32 0.98
CA SER A 321 8.65 -0.04 0.76
C SER A 321 9.39 -1.03 1.65
N THR A 322 8.67 -2.00 2.19
CA THR A 322 9.21 -3.15 2.92
C THR A 322 8.76 -4.41 2.21
N CYS A 323 9.70 -5.12 1.58
CA CYS A 323 9.43 -6.29 0.75
C CYS A 323 10.02 -7.56 1.34
N VAL A 324 9.27 -8.65 1.34
CA VAL A 324 9.78 -10.01 1.63
C VAL A 324 10.17 -10.65 0.31
N HIS A 325 11.40 -11.18 0.21
CA HIS A 325 11.92 -11.86 -0.96
C HIS A 325 12.22 -13.33 -0.66
N GLU A 326 11.91 -14.18 -1.63
CA GLU A 326 12.43 -15.53 -1.70
C GLU A 326 13.88 -15.53 -2.19
N ILE A 327 14.76 -16.26 -1.49
CA ILE A 327 16.12 -16.54 -1.94
C ILE A 327 16.18 -17.96 -2.47
N SER A 328 16.52 -18.09 -3.75
CA SER A 328 16.97 -19.35 -4.32
C SER A 328 18.49 -19.34 -4.45
N ARG A 329 19.20 -20.18 -3.69
CA ARG A 329 20.62 -20.46 -3.92
C ARG A 329 20.74 -21.55 -4.98
N LYS A 330 21.43 -21.26 -6.09
CA LYS A 330 21.73 -22.27 -7.12
C LYS A 330 22.37 -23.50 -6.47
N GLY A 331 21.67 -24.63 -6.50
CA GLY A 331 22.17 -25.93 -6.02
C GLY A 331 21.72 -26.36 -4.62
N GLU A 332 21.00 -25.53 -3.86
CA GLU A 332 20.46 -25.90 -2.53
C GLU A 332 18.93 -25.79 -2.49
N LYS A 333 18.24 -26.87 -2.11
CA LYS A 333 16.80 -26.88 -1.75
C LYS A 333 16.55 -26.25 -0.37
N LYS A 334 17.16 -25.11 -0.07
CA LYS A 334 16.80 -24.32 1.11
C LYS A 334 16.26 -22.98 0.66
N GLU A 335 14.93 -22.92 0.59
CA GLU A 335 14.16 -21.69 0.51
C GLU A 335 14.40 -20.91 1.81
N GLY A 336 14.93 -19.70 1.68
CA GLY A 336 15.07 -18.77 2.80
C GLY A 336 14.50 -17.43 2.38
N TRP A 337 13.95 -16.67 3.33
CA TRP A 337 13.37 -15.36 3.05
C TRP A 337 14.23 -14.25 3.67
N ILE A 338 14.27 -13.12 2.99
CA ILE A 338 14.83 -11.87 3.53
C ILE A 338 13.83 -10.75 3.40
N VAL A 339 14.00 -9.72 4.23
CA VAL A 339 13.24 -8.49 4.15
C VAL A 339 14.16 -7.41 3.61
N LYS A 340 13.71 -6.65 2.60
CA LYS A 340 14.39 -5.46 2.10
C LYS A 340 13.51 -4.24 2.34
N LYS A 341 14.08 -3.18 2.90
CA LYS A 341 13.45 -1.89 3.05
C LYS A 341 14.13 -0.86 2.16
N ARG A 342 13.36 -0.15 1.33
CA ARG A 342 13.84 0.82 0.35
C ARG A 342 13.03 2.10 0.37
N ALA A 343 13.65 3.20 -0.03
CA ALA A 343 12.91 4.41 -0.34
C ALA A 343 12.12 4.23 -1.64
N LEU A 344 10.89 4.74 -1.67
CA LEU A 344 10.07 4.77 -2.89
C LEU A 344 10.59 5.77 -3.91
N TYR A 345 11.29 6.80 -3.44
CA TYR A 345 11.83 7.88 -4.26
C TYR A 345 13.29 8.12 -3.87
N ARG A 346 14.07 8.70 -4.79
CA ARG A 346 15.48 9.04 -4.52
C ARG A 346 15.63 9.99 -3.32
N ASP A 347 14.69 10.89 -3.13
CA ASP A 347 14.68 11.86 -2.04
C ASP A 347 14.56 11.20 -0.65
N GLY A 348 14.03 9.97 -0.59
CA GLY A 348 13.87 9.22 0.65
C GLY A 348 15.08 8.39 1.08
N GLN A 349 16.17 8.36 0.30
CA GLN A 349 17.37 7.57 0.64
C GLN A 349 17.98 7.93 2.01
N PRO A 350 18.04 9.21 2.45
CA PRO A 350 18.47 9.54 3.81
C PRO A 350 17.61 8.88 4.90
N SER A 351 16.33 8.61 4.63
CA SER A 351 15.46 7.93 5.59
C SER A 351 15.87 6.46 5.78
N ILE A 352 16.34 5.78 4.72
CA ILE A 352 16.88 4.40 4.80
C ILE A 352 18.15 4.35 5.65
N GLU A 353 19.05 5.32 5.47
CA GLU A 353 20.25 5.45 6.31
C GLU A 353 19.87 5.74 7.77
N SER A 354 18.88 6.60 8.00
CA SER A 354 18.35 6.89 9.35
C SER A 354 17.82 5.62 10.03
N VAL A 355 17.00 4.81 9.35
CA VAL A 355 16.51 3.53 9.91
C VAL A 355 17.69 2.66 10.36
N TYR A 356 18.70 2.47 9.50
CA TYR A 356 19.87 1.67 9.86
C TYR A 356 20.62 2.24 11.07
N ASN A 357 20.93 3.53 11.06
CA ASN A 357 21.69 4.19 12.12
C ASN A 357 20.95 4.11 13.47
N ASN A 358 19.63 4.28 13.46
CA ASN A 358 18.79 4.14 14.65
C ASN A 358 18.91 2.73 15.25
N MET A 359 18.84 1.69 14.42
CA MET A 359 19.00 0.31 14.87
C MET A 359 20.39 0.05 15.48
N MET A 360 21.45 0.58 14.85
CA MET A 360 22.82 0.40 15.33
C MET A 360 23.08 1.11 16.66
N GLU A 361 22.48 2.29 16.89
CA GLU A 361 22.61 2.98 18.17
C GLU A 361 21.87 2.26 19.30
N LEU A 362 20.70 1.65 19.02
CA LEU A 362 20.02 0.79 19.98
C LEU A 362 20.86 -0.46 20.31
N GLU A 363 21.43 -1.12 19.29
CA GLU A 363 22.31 -2.28 19.47
C GLU A 363 23.54 -1.95 20.32
N LYS A 364 24.18 -0.81 20.06
CA LYS A 364 25.36 -0.33 20.81
C LYS A 364 25.06 -0.06 22.28
N ARG A 365 23.80 0.28 22.60
CA ARG A 365 23.29 0.39 23.97
C ARG A 365 22.88 -0.95 24.56
N GLY A 366 23.11 -2.06 23.87
CA GLY A 366 22.78 -3.41 24.29
C GLY A 366 21.26 -3.64 24.36
N ILE A 367 20.49 -2.98 23.51
CA ILE A 367 19.08 -3.30 23.28
C ILE A 367 19.04 -4.33 22.14
N PRO A 368 18.35 -5.47 22.30
CA PRO A 368 18.32 -6.48 21.25
C PRO A 368 17.59 -5.97 20.01
N VAL A 369 18.21 -6.13 18.85
CA VAL A 369 17.64 -5.73 17.55
C VAL A 369 17.69 -6.92 16.59
N VAL A 370 16.79 -6.92 15.62
CA VAL A 370 16.95 -7.79 14.45
C VAL A 370 18.24 -7.39 13.73
N PRO A 371 19.04 -8.32 13.16
CA PRO A 371 20.24 -7.93 12.41
C PRO A 371 19.88 -7.09 11.17
N HIS A 372 20.53 -5.93 11.02
CA HIS A 372 20.37 -5.04 9.86
C HIS A 372 21.69 -4.92 9.10
N LYS A 373 21.62 -4.84 7.78
CA LYS A 373 22.75 -4.49 6.92
C LYS A 373 22.30 -3.55 5.80
N ILE A 374 23.17 -2.67 5.35
CA ILE A 374 22.95 -1.89 4.13
C ILE A 374 23.48 -2.68 2.94
N GLU A 375 22.65 -2.89 1.92
CA GLU A 375 23.06 -3.46 0.63
C GLU A 375 22.54 -2.57 -0.51
N GLY A 376 23.45 -1.79 -1.11
CA GLY A 376 23.08 -0.82 -2.14
C GLY A 376 22.21 0.30 -1.54
N ASP A 377 20.99 0.42 -2.04
CA ASP A 377 19.99 1.43 -1.67
C ASP A 377 18.95 0.93 -0.66
N ALA A 378 19.22 -0.22 -0.03
CA ALA A 378 18.28 -0.92 0.83
C ALA A 378 18.90 -1.29 2.18
N VAL A 379 18.05 -1.29 3.21
CA VAL A 379 18.34 -2.02 4.45
C VAL A 379 17.78 -3.43 4.33
N VAL A 380 18.61 -4.42 4.57
CA VAL A 380 18.28 -5.84 4.45
C VAL A 380 18.31 -6.49 5.84
N MET A 381 17.29 -7.29 6.12
CA MET A 381 17.09 -7.98 7.38
C MET A 381 16.77 -9.46 7.12
N PRO A 382 17.09 -10.38 8.04
CA PRO A 382 16.54 -11.73 7.98
C PRO A 382 15.01 -11.67 8.13
N PHE A 383 14.30 -12.55 7.43
CA PHE A 383 12.90 -12.79 7.74
C PHE A 383 12.81 -13.55 9.08
N ILE A 384 11.97 -13.05 9.99
CA ILE A 384 11.72 -13.69 11.29
C ILE A 384 10.40 -14.46 11.19
N PRO A 385 10.40 -15.80 11.24
CA PRO A 385 9.19 -16.62 11.10
C PRO A 385 8.41 -16.72 12.42
N ASP A 386 8.25 -15.59 13.12
CA ASP A 386 7.48 -15.46 14.36
C ASP A 386 6.45 -14.34 14.24
N ILE A 387 5.44 -14.37 15.11
CA ILE A 387 4.44 -13.30 15.19
C ILE A 387 5.03 -12.06 15.88
N THR A 388 4.51 -10.89 15.54
CA THR A 388 4.92 -9.64 16.20
C THR A 388 4.60 -9.67 17.70
N CYS A 389 5.25 -8.80 18.48
CA CYS A 389 4.92 -8.66 19.90
C CYS A 389 3.47 -8.18 20.09
N SER A 390 2.92 -7.36 19.18
CA SER A 390 1.49 -6.98 19.16
C SER A 390 0.59 -8.22 19.08
N ASP A 391 0.85 -9.11 18.12
CA ASP A 391 0.11 -10.35 17.95
C ASP A 391 0.27 -11.32 19.13
N TYR A 392 1.45 -11.31 19.76
CA TYR A 392 1.72 -12.10 20.96
C TYR A 392 0.95 -11.56 22.16
N LEU A 393 0.92 -10.24 22.38
CA LEU A 393 0.09 -9.62 23.43
C LEU A 393 -1.38 -9.99 23.27
N ARG A 394 -1.91 -9.96 22.04
CA ARG A 394 -3.28 -10.40 21.73
C ARG A 394 -3.53 -11.87 22.09
N LYS A 395 -2.53 -12.73 21.89
CA LYS A 395 -2.58 -14.14 22.34
C LYS A 395 -2.57 -14.25 23.87
N LEU A 396 -1.81 -13.42 24.58
CA LEU A 396 -1.82 -13.41 26.04
C LEU A 396 -3.18 -12.98 26.59
N VAL A 397 -3.84 -12.01 25.95
CA VAL A 397 -5.21 -11.62 26.28
C VAL A 397 -6.18 -12.78 26.14
N SER A 398 -6.13 -13.52 25.03
CA SER A 398 -7.06 -14.63 24.80
C SER A 398 -6.90 -15.81 25.76
N VAL A 399 -5.70 -16.00 26.34
CA VAL A 399 -5.43 -17.06 27.33
C VAL A 399 -5.42 -16.56 28.78
N GLY A 400 -5.64 -15.26 29.01
CA GLY A 400 -5.69 -14.68 30.35
C GLY A 400 -4.33 -14.54 31.05
N ASP A 401 -3.21 -14.49 30.32
CA ASP A 401 -1.87 -14.38 30.90
C ASP A 401 -1.49 -12.93 31.21
N ARG A 402 -1.94 -12.49 32.39
CA ARG A 402 -1.69 -11.14 32.92
C ARG A 402 -0.21 -10.89 33.25
N GLU A 403 0.46 -11.86 33.85
CA GLU A 403 1.83 -11.68 34.34
C GLU A 403 2.80 -11.42 33.18
N THR A 404 2.75 -12.22 32.12
CA THR A 404 3.58 -12.02 30.94
C THR A 404 3.23 -10.73 30.21
N PHE A 405 1.93 -10.40 30.12
CA PHE A 405 1.46 -9.17 29.49
C PHE A 405 2.07 -7.93 30.16
N GLU A 406 1.99 -7.84 31.48
CA GLU A 406 2.58 -6.76 32.25
C GLU A 406 4.11 -6.72 32.17
N ALA A 407 4.76 -7.90 32.22
CA ALA A 407 6.22 -8.02 32.12
C ALA A 407 6.78 -7.53 30.78
N ILE A 408 6.05 -7.73 29.67
CA ILE A 408 6.44 -7.21 28.35
C ILE A 408 6.47 -5.69 28.37
N PHE A 409 5.46 -5.03 28.92
CA PHE A 409 5.43 -3.57 29.02
C PHE A 409 6.50 -3.02 29.97
N GLU A 410 6.81 -3.73 31.05
CA GLU A 410 7.90 -3.36 31.94
C GLU A 410 9.26 -3.43 31.20
N MET A 411 9.49 -4.51 30.45
CA MET A 411 10.69 -4.67 29.63
C MET A 411 10.78 -3.61 28.53
N LEU A 412 9.65 -3.29 27.88
CA LEU A 412 9.57 -2.24 26.87
C LEU A 412 10.00 -0.89 27.46
N TYR A 413 9.44 -0.51 28.62
CA TYR A 413 9.77 0.77 29.26
C TYR A 413 11.24 0.83 29.71
N LYS A 414 11.79 -0.28 30.23
CA LYS A 414 13.22 -0.39 30.54
C LYS A 414 14.09 -0.17 29.30
N ASN A 415 13.72 -0.76 28.17
CA ASN A 415 14.46 -0.57 26.91
C ASN A 415 14.34 0.87 26.39
N ILE A 416 13.16 1.49 26.49
CA ILE A 416 12.96 2.92 26.15
C ILE A 416 13.90 3.79 26.99
N LEU A 417 13.96 3.61 28.30
CA LEU A 417 14.85 4.38 29.17
C LEU A 417 16.34 4.16 28.85
N LYS A 418 16.71 2.94 28.42
CA LYS A 418 18.08 2.58 28.03
C LYS A 418 18.48 3.16 26.66
N SER A 419 17.50 3.46 25.81
CA SER A 419 17.69 3.81 24.39
C SER A 419 18.46 5.10 24.16
N SER A 420 18.50 6.02 25.13
CA SER A 420 19.18 7.30 25.00
C SER A 420 19.70 7.82 26.35
N GLU A 421 20.62 8.78 26.30
CA GLU A 421 20.92 9.64 27.45
C GLU A 421 19.67 10.41 27.89
N ILE A 422 19.55 10.65 29.20
CA ILE A 422 18.53 11.52 29.79
C ILE A 422 19.11 12.93 29.92
N VAL A 423 18.38 13.91 29.42
CA VAL A 423 18.72 15.34 29.52
C VAL A 423 17.83 16.02 30.58
N PRO A 424 18.21 17.21 31.09
CA PRO A 424 17.39 17.94 32.05
C PRO A 424 16.00 18.29 31.52
N ASP A 425 14.99 18.34 32.41
CA ASP A 425 13.58 18.61 32.06
C ASP A 425 13.38 19.92 31.28
N GLY A 426 14.22 20.93 31.54
CA GLY A 426 14.18 22.22 30.84
C GLY A 426 14.52 22.16 29.35
N GLU A 427 15.06 21.03 28.87
CA GLU A 427 15.36 20.78 27.46
C GLU A 427 14.20 20.10 26.72
N ASN A 428 13.10 19.76 27.39
CA ASN A 428 11.94 19.10 26.79
C ASN A 428 11.39 19.90 25.59
N LYS A 429 11.44 19.29 24.40
CA LYS A 429 10.98 19.89 23.13
C LYS A 429 9.54 19.54 22.76
N LEU A 430 8.80 18.83 23.61
CA LEU A 430 7.36 18.63 23.42
C LEU A 430 6.65 20.02 23.41
N PRO A 431 5.80 20.34 22.42
CA PRO A 431 5.19 21.66 22.30
C PRO A 431 4.49 22.15 23.57
N GLU A 432 3.74 21.27 24.24
CA GLU A 432 2.99 21.58 25.45
C GLU A 432 3.86 21.75 26.71
N ALA A 433 5.12 21.32 26.69
CA ALA A 433 5.98 21.29 27.88
C ALA A 433 6.23 22.67 28.50
N LYS A 434 6.16 23.73 27.70
CA LYS A 434 6.35 25.11 28.18
C LYS A 434 5.09 25.72 28.80
N GLU A 435 3.92 25.18 28.48
CA GLU A 435 2.62 25.75 28.84
C GLU A 435 1.94 24.97 29.96
N ILE A 436 2.14 23.65 30.00
CA ILE A 436 1.47 22.75 30.92
C ILE A 436 2.49 22.25 31.96
N LEU A 437 2.32 22.70 33.20
CA LEU A 437 3.14 22.32 34.35
C LEU A 437 2.72 20.96 34.90
N VAL A 438 3.32 19.90 34.38
CA VAL A 438 3.17 18.51 34.82
C VAL A 438 4.53 17.81 34.81
N GLU A 439 4.67 16.71 35.54
CA GLU A 439 5.87 15.88 35.52
C GLU A 439 5.85 15.00 34.25
N TYR A 440 6.73 15.31 33.29
CA TYR A 440 6.84 14.56 32.03
C TYR A 440 7.68 13.29 32.15
N GLY A 441 8.33 13.07 33.30
CA GLY A 441 9.31 12.00 33.51
C GLY A 441 10.61 12.23 32.73
N PRO A 442 11.45 11.20 32.59
CA PRO A 442 12.76 11.32 31.94
C PRO A 442 12.67 11.83 30.49
N ILE A 443 13.46 12.83 30.15
CA ILE A 443 13.57 13.38 28.79
C ILE A 443 14.74 12.72 28.07
N LEU A 444 14.45 11.97 27.01
CA LEU A 444 15.46 11.30 26.20
C LEU A 444 16.04 12.25 25.16
N LYS A 445 17.37 12.34 25.10
CA LYS A 445 18.08 13.10 24.05
C LYS A 445 17.67 12.66 22.64
N GLN A 446 17.52 11.36 22.43
CA GLN A 446 17.02 10.73 21.21
C GLN A 446 15.88 9.80 21.63
N CYS A 447 14.64 10.25 21.42
CA CYS A 447 13.44 9.48 21.74
C CYS A 447 12.99 8.71 20.50
N TYR A 448 13.23 7.40 20.49
CA TYR A 448 12.82 6.49 19.42
C TYR A 448 11.31 6.22 19.53
N VAL A 449 10.54 6.85 18.64
CA VAL A 449 9.08 6.87 18.68
C VAL A 449 8.47 5.50 18.35
N ASP A 450 9.21 4.69 17.60
CA ASP A 450 8.79 3.38 17.09
C ASP A 450 9.10 2.22 18.04
N MET A 451 9.53 2.48 19.27
CA MET A 451 9.70 1.45 20.30
C MET A 451 8.34 1.01 20.86
N VAL A 452 7.59 0.28 20.04
CA VAL A 452 6.21 -0.15 20.29
C VAL A 452 6.00 -1.63 19.90
N PRO A 453 4.98 -2.33 20.43
CA PRO A 453 4.83 -3.78 20.23
C PRO A 453 4.69 -4.27 18.79
N PHE A 454 4.21 -3.43 17.86
CA PHE A 454 4.10 -3.82 16.45
C PHE A 454 5.45 -3.80 15.70
N ASN A 455 6.49 -3.16 16.28
CA ASN A 455 7.85 -3.01 15.75
C ASN A 455 8.91 -3.79 16.57
N CYS A 456 8.47 -4.85 17.25
CA CYS A 456 9.37 -5.81 17.87
C CYS A 456 8.78 -7.22 17.91
N PHE A 457 9.65 -8.21 18.15
CA PHE A 457 9.29 -9.60 18.43
C PHE A 457 9.56 -9.92 19.90
N TYR A 458 8.72 -10.74 20.53
CA TYR A 458 8.98 -11.30 21.85
C TYR A 458 9.48 -12.74 21.71
N ILE A 459 10.80 -12.93 21.82
CA ILE A 459 11.47 -14.22 21.57
C ILE A 459 12.34 -14.55 22.78
N ASN A 460 12.14 -15.73 23.35
CA ASN A 460 12.92 -16.24 24.49
C ASN A 460 13.02 -15.26 25.67
N GLY A 461 11.93 -14.55 25.97
CA GLY A 461 11.88 -13.59 27.07
C GLY A 461 12.52 -12.23 26.78
N GLN A 462 12.86 -11.92 25.52
CA GLN A 462 13.46 -10.65 25.11
C GLN A 462 12.67 -9.98 23.98
N LEU A 463 12.74 -8.65 23.95
CA LEU A 463 12.21 -7.81 22.88
C LEU A 463 13.29 -7.58 21.81
N PHE A 464 13.07 -8.05 20.59
CA PHE A 464 13.93 -7.80 19.42
C PHE A 464 13.29 -6.74 18.53
N TYR A 465 13.86 -5.54 18.48
CA TYR A 465 13.31 -4.42 17.71
C TYR A 465 13.71 -4.46 16.24
N PHE A 466 12.83 -3.92 15.41
CA PHE A 466 13.07 -3.62 14.00
C PHE A 466 12.32 -2.32 13.64
N ASP A 467 12.54 -1.80 12.44
CA ASP A 467 11.72 -0.71 11.88
C ASP A 467 11.71 0.61 12.68
N GLN A 468 12.86 1.02 13.22
CA GLN A 468 12.97 2.27 13.99
C GLN A 468 13.24 3.47 13.04
N GLU A 469 12.17 4.06 12.51
CA GLU A 469 12.21 5.16 11.53
C GLU A 469 12.34 6.54 12.17
N PHE A 470 11.58 6.77 13.24
CA PHE A 470 11.34 8.11 13.79
C PHE A 470 12.05 8.32 15.12
N VAL A 471 12.80 9.42 15.18
CA VAL A 471 13.47 9.89 16.40
C VAL A 471 13.08 11.34 16.65
N LYS A 472 12.66 11.63 17.88
CA LYS A 472 12.41 12.99 18.37
C LYS A 472 13.50 13.38 19.35
N GLU A 473 14.12 14.54 19.14
CA GLU A 473 15.19 15.02 20.00
C GLU A 473 14.62 15.63 21.29
N ASN A 474 15.21 15.31 22.45
CA ASN A 474 14.82 15.82 23.76
C ASN A 474 13.31 15.67 24.05
N TYR A 475 12.81 14.44 23.97
CA TYR A 475 11.40 14.11 24.15
C TYR A 475 11.16 13.17 25.35
N PRO A 476 9.98 13.23 26.01
CA PRO A 476 9.68 12.36 27.14
C PRO A 476 9.73 10.87 26.77
N ALA A 477 10.40 10.05 27.59
CA ALA A 477 10.38 8.59 27.49
C ALA A 477 8.94 8.02 27.60
N ALA A 478 8.07 8.75 28.28
CA ALA A 478 6.66 8.40 28.43
C ALA A 478 5.88 8.46 27.10
N TYR A 479 6.36 9.16 26.07
CA TYR A 479 5.65 9.27 24.78
C TYR A 479 5.62 7.95 23.98
N PRO A 480 6.75 7.26 23.68
CA PRO A 480 6.69 5.94 23.06
C PRO A 480 5.95 4.91 23.93
N MET A 481 6.01 5.05 25.26
CA MET A 481 5.25 4.20 26.18
C MET A 481 3.73 4.44 26.07
N TYR A 482 3.31 5.71 25.96
CA TYR A 482 1.93 6.08 25.65
C TYR A 482 1.48 5.45 24.34
N ARG A 483 2.27 5.55 23.27
CA ARG A 483 1.95 4.96 21.97
C ARG A 483 1.80 3.44 22.07
N ALA A 484 2.73 2.77 22.75
CA ALA A 484 2.69 1.33 22.96
C ALA A 484 1.37 0.88 23.61
N LEU A 485 0.93 1.57 24.65
CA LEU A 485 -0.34 1.27 25.32
C LEU A 485 -1.53 1.66 24.45
N MET A 486 -1.56 2.87 23.91
CA MET A 486 -2.67 3.36 23.09
C MET A 486 -2.97 2.41 21.93
N TYR A 487 -1.95 2.03 21.16
CA TYR A 487 -2.12 1.11 20.04
C TYR A 487 -2.52 -0.30 20.48
N THR A 488 -1.93 -0.82 21.57
CA THR A 488 -2.29 -2.16 22.07
C THR A 488 -3.77 -2.23 22.44
N TYR A 489 -4.29 -1.24 23.17
CA TYR A 489 -5.71 -1.24 23.58
C TYR A 489 -6.66 -0.84 22.45
N ALA A 490 -6.21 -0.06 21.46
CA ALA A 490 -6.99 0.25 20.28
C ALA A 490 -7.19 -1.00 19.39
N PHE A 491 -6.14 -1.80 19.21
CA PHE A 491 -6.19 -2.97 18.34
C PHE A 491 -6.58 -4.26 19.08
N THR A 492 -6.39 -4.33 20.40
CA THR A 492 -6.84 -5.42 21.26
C THR A 492 -7.72 -4.86 22.39
N PRO A 493 -8.99 -4.49 22.12
CA PRO A 493 -9.88 -3.91 23.13
C PRO A 493 -10.11 -4.82 24.34
N ASP A 494 -10.09 -6.14 24.15
CA ASP A 494 -10.24 -7.12 25.22
C ASP A 494 -9.10 -7.08 26.26
N ALA A 495 -7.99 -6.42 25.95
CA ALA A 495 -6.92 -6.17 26.92
C ALA A 495 -7.44 -5.41 28.16
N GLU A 496 -8.49 -4.60 28.01
CA GLU A 496 -9.13 -3.88 29.12
C GLU A 496 -9.67 -4.83 30.20
N GLN A 497 -10.08 -6.05 29.82
CA GLN A 497 -10.56 -7.07 30.76
C GLN A 497 -9.41 -7.78 31.49
N LEU A 498 -8.25 -7.90 30.84
CA LEU A 498 -7.07 -8.55 31.42
C LEU A 498 -6.34 -7.61 32.39
N VAL A 499 -6.00 -6.42 31.90
CA VAL A 499 -5.36 -5.34 32.65
C VAL A 499 -6.02 -4.03 32.22
N PRO A 500 -6.78 -3.34 33.08
CA PRO A 500 -7.40 -2.08 32.70
C PRO A 500 -6.37 -1.02 32.28
N ILE A 501 -6.63 -0.27 31.22
CA ILE A 501 -5.71 0.76 30.74
C ILE A 501 -5.42 1.82 31.82
N SER A 502 -6.40 2.07 32.70
CA SER A 502 -6.25 2.95 33.85
C SER A 502 -5.13 2.51 34.80
N GLU A 503 -4.95 1.20 35.01
CA GLU A 503 -3.88 0.65 35.82
C GLU A 503 -2.51 0.91 35.16
N MET A 504 -2.42 0.67 33.86
CA MET A 504 -1.20 0.93 33.09
C MET A 504 -0.86 2.43 33.06
N LYS A 505 -1.86 3.30 32.90
CA LYS A 505 -1.66 4.76 32.95
C LYS A 505 -1.09 5.19 34.29
N ASN A 506 -1.57 4.65 35.41
CA ASN A 506 -1.02 4.93 36.73
C ASN A 506 0.42 4.41 36.86
N ARG A 507 0.67 3.16 36.43
CA ARG A 507 1.97 2.49 36.53
C ARG A 507 3.10 3.24 35.82
N TYR A 508 2.80 3.84 34.66
CA TYR A 508 3.79 4.55 33.83
C TYR A 508 3.68 6.08 33.90
N GLY A 509 2.94 6.63 34.87
CA GLY A 509 2.83 8.08 35.06
C GLY A 509 2.09 8.82 33.94
N LEU A 510 1.22 8.14 33.18
CA LEU A 510 0.57 8.69 32.00
C LEU A 510 -0.77 9.37 32.26
N VAL A 511 -1.31 9.32 33.48
CA VAL A 511 -2.66 9.82 33.78
C VAL A 511 -2.85 11.27 33.34
N GLN A 512 -1.93 12.16 33.72
CA GLN A 512 -1.98 13.58 33.36
C GLN A 512 -1.44 13.85 31.94
N LEU A 513 -0.61 12.94 31.42
CA LEU A 513 0.05 13.09 30.12
C LEU A 513 -0.78 12.54 28.96
N TRP A 514 -1.79 11.71 29.21
CA TRP A 514 -2.51 10.96 28.18
C TRP A 514 -3.12 11.85 27.10
N ASP A 515 -3.80 12.93 27.50
CA ASP A 515 -4.45 13.85 26.55
C ASP A 515 -3.43 14.78 25.87
N ILE A 516 -2.29 15.06 26.51
CA ILE A 516 -1.19 15.83 25.92
C ILE A 516 -0.55 15.01 24.81
N PHE A 517 -0.18 13.76 25.11
CA PHE A 517 0.39 12.85 24.14
C PHE A 517 -0.59 12.43 23.06
N ARG A 518 -1.90 12.41 23.32
CA ARG A 518 -2.90 12.25 22.24
C ARG A 518 -2.81 13.37 21.21
N LYS A 519 -2.70 14.63 21.64
CA LYS A 519 -2.56 15.77 20.71
C LYS A 519 -1.25 15.69 19.93
N GLU A 520 -0.16 15.31 20.58
CA GLU A 520 1.12 15.09 19.89
C GLU A 520 1.04 13.92 18.91
N GLU A 521 0.34 12.86 19.25
CA GLU A 521 0.10 11.74 18.34
C GLU A 521 -0.73 12.16 17.13
N ASP A 522 -1.80 12.90 17.34
CA ASP A 522 -2.64 13.43 16.26
C ASP A 522 -1.82 14.31 15.31
N ARG A 523 -0.94 15.17 15.84
CA ARG A 523 0.00 15.98 15.03
C ARG A 523 1.00 15.09 14.27
N PHE A 524 1.66 14.18 14.98
CA PHE A 524 2.64 13.29 14.37
C PHE A 524 2.03 12.45 13.24
N VAL A 525 0.85 11.87 13.45
CA VAL A 525 0.16 11.08 12.43
C VAL A 525 -0.30 11.97 11.28
N ALA A 526 -0.85 13.15 11.55
CA ALA A 526 -1.29 14.09 10.52
C ALA A 526 -0.12 14.53 9.62
N ASP A 527 1.02 14.87 10.21
CA ASP A 527 2.23 15.27 9.48
C ASP A 527 2.79 14.09 8.68
N ASN A 528 2.97 12.94 9.32
CA ASN A 528 3.56 11.75 8.69
C ASN A 528 2.71 11.24 7.52
N ARG A 529 1.38 11.32 7.63
CA ARG A 529 0.44 10.87 6.58
C ARG A 529 -0.03 12.00 5.66
N ARG A 530 0.56 13.20 5.76
CA ARG A 530 0.22 14.37 4.95
C ARG A 530 -1.29 14.65 4.90
N TYR A 531 -1.92 14.71 6.06
CA TYR A 531 -3.37 14.96 6.19
C TYR A 531 -3.80 16.27 5.54
N ASP A 532 -2.93 17.28 5.54
CA ASP A 532 -3.11 18.55 4.84
C ASP A 532 -3.38 18.35 3.33
N VAL A 533 -2.75 17.34 2.73
CA VAL A 533 -2.91 17.00 1.31
C VAL A 533 -3.98 15.94 1.06
N TYR A 534 -4.00 14.88 1.88
CA TYR A 534 -4.83 13.71 1.66
C TYR A 534 -6.11 13.67 2.52
N GLN A 535 -6.51 14.79 3.15
CA GLN A 535 -7.73 14.86 3.97
C GLN A 535 -8.97 14.27 3.29
N ASN A 536 -9.11 14.45 1.96
CA ASN A 536 -10.25 13.92 1.21
C ASN A 536 -10.24 12.39 1.13
N PHE A 537 -9.06 11.76 1.09
CA PHE A 537 -8.94 10.30 1.16
C PHE A 537 -9.40 9.74 2.51
N TYR A 538 -9.01 10.37 3.62
CA TYR A 538 -9.42 9.93 4.96
C TYR A 538 -10.93 10.04 5.21
N ARG A 539 -11.67 10.84 4.42
CA ARG A 539 -13.13 10.82 4.46
C ARG A 539 -13.72 9.51 3.93
N TRP A 540 -13.04 8.84 3.00
CA TRP A 540 -13.46 7.55 2.49
C TRP A 540 -13.06 6.38 3.39
N THR A 541 -12.16 6.57 4.36
CA THR A 541 -11.71 5.50 5.26
C THR A 541 -12.62 5.26 6.45
N GLY A 542 -13.42 6.26 6.84
CA GLY A 542 -14.43 6.10 7.89
C GLY A 542 -15.64 5.30 7.39
N VAL A 543 -16.29 4.56 8.30
CA VAL A 543 -17.54 3.84 8.03
C VAL A 543 -18.62 4.19 9.07
N ASP A 544 -19.88 4.31 8.64
CA ASP A 544 -21.02 4.51 9.55
C ASP A 544 -21.69 3.16 9.89
N ILE A 545 -21.34 2.59 11.04
CA ILE A 545 -21.90 1.33 11.54
C ILE A 545 -23.43 1.40 11.71
N ASN A 546 -23.97 2.55 12.11
CA ASN A 546 -25.42 2.69 12.29
C ASN A 546 -26.14 2.68 10.95
N GLN A 547 -25.55 3.30 9.92
CA GLN A 547 -26.09 3.22 8.55
C GLN A 547 -26.03 1.80 8.01
N MET A 548 -24.93 1.08 8.23
CA MET A 548 -24.79 -0.32 7.80
C MET A 548 -25.83 -1.23 8.46
N ASN A 549 -26.05 -1.08 9.77
CA ASN A 549 -27.10 -1.82 10.49
C ASN A 549 -28.50 -1.54 9.92
N ARG A 550 -28.83 -0.26 9.65
CA ARG A 550 -30.08 0.10 8.98
C ARG A 550 -30.21 -0.53 7.60
N ASN A 551 -29.14 -0.53 6.81
CA ASN A 551 -29.14 -1.15 5.48
C ASN A 551 -29.37 -2.67 5.57
N ALA A 552 -28.81 -3.33 6.58
CA ALA A 552 -29.03 -4.75 6.82
C ALA A 552 -30.48 -5.05 7.24
N GLU A 553 -31.08 -4.22 8.09
CA GLU A 553 -32.49 -4.33 8.48
C GLU A 553 -33.43 -4.22 7.27
N LEU A 554 -33.13 -3.33 6.32
CA LEU A 554 -33.90 -3.17 5.07
C LEU A 554 -33.89 -4.41 4.17
N LEU A 555 -33.04 -5.43 4.42
CA LEU A 555 -33.07 -6.70 3.68
C LEU A 555 -34.15 -7.67 4.20
N LEU A 556 -34.74 -7.38 5.36
CA LEU A 556 -35.81 -8.19 5.96
C LEU A 556 -37.21 -7.72 5.53
N ASP A 557 -37.33 -6.46 5.12
CA ASP A 557 -38.54 -5.80 4.61
C ASP A 557 -38.71 -6.02 3.09
#